data_AF-A0AB74HL03-F1
#
_entry.id   AF-A0AB74HL03-F1
#
_cell.length_a   1.000
_cell.length_b   1.000
_cell.length_c   1.000
_cell.angle_alpha   90.00
_cell.angle_beta   90.00
_cell.angle_gamma   90.00
#
_symmetry.space_group_name_H-M   'P 1'
#
loop_
_entity.id
_entity.type
_entity.pdbx_description
1 polymer ?
#
loop_
_entity_poly.entity_id
_entity_poly.type
_entity_poly.pdbx_seq_one_letter_code
_entity_poly.pdbx_strand_id
1 'polypeptide(L)'
;MEATSHTTFFYDEVTLRQLGASAANPFAHKTADVVPTILVTIHREPASGDEALVRTWMTALKESDMLRHAEVHVDYVAKNGEILNDGPSLILSF
;
A
#
# COMPACT_ATOMS: atom_id res chain seq x y z
N MET A 1 7.27 -20.64 -8.23
CA MET A 1 7.49 -19.44 -9.06
C MET A 1 7.46 -18.26 -8.10
N GLU A 2 8.55 -17.52 -7.94
CA GLU A 2 8.54 -16.31 -7.11
C GLU A 2 7.62 -15.26 -7.75
N ALA A 3 6.78 -14.62 -6.94
CA ALA A 3 5.99 -13.48 -7.37
C ALA A 3 6.78 -12.21 -7.10
N THR A 4 6.94 -11.37 -8.12
CA THR A 4 7.51 -10.02 -7.94
C THR A 4 6.39 -9.07 -7.57
N SER A 5 6.62 -8.22 -6.57
CA SER A 5 5.72 -7.14 -6.21
C SER A 5 6.39 -5.77 -6.33
N HIS A 6 5.59 -4.76 -6.65
CA HIS A 6 5.99 -3.36 -6.62
C HIS A 6 5.04 -2.60 -5.69
N THR A 7 5.59 -1.73 -4.83
CA THR A 7 4.80 -0.96 -3.86
C THR A 7 5.02 0.52 -4.09
N THR A 8 3.93 1.25 -4.36
CA THR A 8 3.93 2.71 -4.54
C THR A 8 3.09 3.36 -3.44
N PHE A 9 3.60 4.45 -2.87
CA PHE A 9 2.92 5.23 -1.84
C PHE A 9 2.42 6.54 -2.44
N PHE A 10 1.12 6.79 -2.31
CA PHE A 10 0.46 8.02 -2.71
C PHE A 10 0.02 8.78 -1.46
N TYR A 11 0.32 10.07 -1.46
CA TYR A 11 -0.12 11.03 -0.46
C TYR A 11 -0.90 12.12 -1.18
N ASP A 12 -2.00 12.59 -0.60
CA ASP A 12 -2.70 13.75 -1.13
C ASP A 12 -1.83 15.01 -1.04
N GLU A 13 -2.14 16.03 -1.84
CA GLU A 13 -1.33 17.26 -1.92
C GLU A 13 -1.24 17.99 -0.58
N VAL A 14 -2.31 17.98 0.23
CA VAL A 14 -2.34 18.62 1.55
C VAL A 14 -1.39 17.90 2.49
N THR A 15 -1.41 16.57 2.49
CA THR A 15 -0.46 15.72 3.20
C THR A 15 0.98 15.99 2.75
N LEU A 16 1.25 16.05 1.44
CA LEU A 16 2.59 16.35 0.92
C LEU A 16 3.09 17.73 1.37
N ARG A 17 2.21 18.73 1.49
CA ARG A 17 2.57 20.05 2.02
C ARG A 17 2.87 19.99 3.51
N GLN A 18 2.12 19.22 4.30
CA GLN A 18 2.39 19.02 5.73
C GLN A 18 3.71 18.27 5.95
N LEU A 19 3.98 17.23 5.16
CA LEU A 19 5.23 16.47 5.16
C LEU A 19 6.42 17.29 4.63
N GLY A 20 6.19 18.13 3.63
CA GLY A 20 7.20 19.02 3.04
C GLY A 20 7.59 20.17 3.97
N ALA A 21 6.64 20.76 4.70
CA ALA A 21 6.92 21.72 5.77
C ALA A 21 7.72 21.10 6.93
N SER A 22 7.67 19.78 7.05
CA SER A 22 8.39 18.98 8.02
C SER A 22 9.53 18.17 7.40
N ALA A 23 10.02 18.53 6.20
CA ALA A 23 11.13 17.85 5.51
C ALA A 23 12.45 17.80 6.31
N ALA A 24 12.58 18.64 7.34
CA ALA A 24 13.67 18.57 8.32
C ALA A 24 13.53 17.41 9.33
N ASN A 25 12.36 16.77 9.39
CA ASN A 25 12.03 15.64 10.27
C ASN A 25 11.74 14.38 9.44
N PRO A 26 12.67 13.40 9.41
CA PRO A 26 12.46 12.14 8.67
C PRO A 26 11.27 11.31 9.20
N PHE A 27 10.74 11.62 10.39
CA PHE A 27 9.59 10.96 11.01
C PHE A 27 8.29 11.75 10.91
N ALA A 28 8.24 12.81 10.10
CA ALA A 28 7.04 13.62 9.93
C ALA A 28 5.78 12.81 9.59
N HIS A 29 5.94 11.73 8.81
CA HIS A 29 4.89 10.79 8.44
C HIS A 29 4.26 10.06 9.64
N LYS A 30 4.95 9.98 10.79
CA LYS A 30 4.43 9.37 12.02
C LYS A 30 3.55 10.33 12.83
N THR A 31 3.79 11.62 12.70
CA THR A 31 3.14 12.67 13.51
C THR A 31 2.05 13.40 12.75
N ALA A 32 2.11 13.40 11.43
CA ALA A 32 1.07 13.94 10.59
C ALA A 32 -0.14 12.99 10.60
N ASP A 33 -1.35 13.55 10.72
CA ASP A 33 -2.60 12.80 10.64
C ASP A 33 -2.90 12.50 9.16
N VAL A 34 -2.19 11.52 8.62
CA VAL A 34 -2.14 11.22 7.18
C VAL A 34 -2.63 9.81 6.91
N VAL A 35 -3.41 9.66 5.85
CA VAL A 35 -3.92 8.37 5.37
C VAL A 35 -3.37 8.12 3.96
N PRO A 36 -2.14 7.60 3.82
CA PRO A 36 -1.61 7.24 2.51
C PRO A 36 -2.44 6.17 1.82
N THR A 37 -2.54 6.28 0.50
CA THR A 37 -2.96 5.17 -0.36
C THR A 37 -1.72 4.41 -0.83
N ILE A 38 -1.67 3.11 -0.60
CA ILE A 38 -0.58 2.23 -1.00
C ILE A 38 -1.07 1.32 -2.11
N LEU A 39 -0.43 1.40 -3.27
CA LEU A 39 -0.69 0.49 -4.38
C LEU A 39 0.34 -0.64 -4.38
N VAL A 40 -0.15 -1.87 -4.31
CA VAL A 40 0.66 -3.09 -4.43
C VAL A 40 0.32 -3.78 -5.73
N THR A 41 1.28 -3.84 -6.64
CA THR A 41 1.15 -4.57 -7.90
C THR A 41 1.82 -5.93 -7.78
N ILE A 42 1.09 -7.01 -8.01
CA ILE A 42 1.58 -8.39 -7.92
C ILE A 42 1.57 -9.04 -9.31
N HIS A 43 2.74 -9.49 -9.78
CA HIS A 43 2.90 -10.07 -11.12
C HIS A 43 2.56 -11.57 -11.18
N ARG A 44 1.30 -11.92 -10.91
CA ARG A 44 0.73 -13.27 -11.12
C ARG A 44 -0.80 -13.22 -11.03
N GLU A 45 -1.45 -14.34 -11.34
CA GLU A 45 -2.86 -14.52 -11.04
C GLU A 45 -3.12 -14.49 -9.51
N PRO A 46 -4.31 -14.00 -9.08
CA PRO A 46 -4.73 -14.06 -7.69
C PRO A 46 -4.73 -15.50 -7.16
N ALA A 47 -4.32 -15.69 -5.90
CA ALA A 47 -4.32 -16.98 -5.24
C ALA A 47 -5.18 -16.96 -3.97
N SER A 48 -5.76 -18.12 -3.63
CA SER A 48 -6.49 -18.31 -2.39
C SER A 48 -5.55 -18.14 -1.19
N GLY A 49 -5.60 -16.99 -0.53
CA GLY A 49 -4.74 -16.64 0.60
C GLY A 49 -4.07 -15.26 0.49
N ASP A 50 -4.14 -14.62 -0.68
CA ASP A 50 -3.47 -13.32 -0.88
C ASP A 50 -4.00 -12.23 0.04
N GLU A 51 -5.32 -12.18 0.25
CA GLU A 51 -5.90 -11.25 1.21
C GLU A 51 -5.34 -11.45 2.63
N ALA A 52 -5.18 -12.71 3.07
CA ALA A 52 -4.63 -12.99 4.40
C ALA A 52 -3.17 -12.53 4.50
N LEU A 53 -2.37 -12.74 3.46
CA LEU A 53 -1.00 -12.26 3.39
C LEU A 53 -0.92 -10.72 3.43
N VAL A 54 -1.78 -10.05 2.66
CA VAL A 54 -1.86 -8.59 2.64
C VAL A 54 -2.26 -8.06 4.02
N ARG A 55 -3.25 -8.69 4.68
CA ARG A 55 -3.65 -8.34 6.05
C ARG A 55 -2.52 -8.54 7.05
N THR A 56 -1.78 -9.65 6.98
CA THR A 56 -0.61 -9.89 7.84
C THR A 56 0.47 -8.81 7.65
N TRP A 57 0.74 -8.43 6.39
CA TRP A 57 1.66 -7.34 6.09
C TRP A 57 1.16 -5.98 6.62
N MET A 58 -0.13 -5.68 6.48
CA MET A 58 -0.75 -4.46 7.04
C MET A 58 -0.65 -4.43 8.57
N THR A 59 -0.90 -5.54 9.24
CA THR A 59 -0.69 -5.67 10.69
C THR A 59 0.76 -5.37 11.06
N ALA A 60 1.74 -5.90 10.32
CA ALA A 60 3.15 -5.61 10.58
C ALA A 60 3.50 -4.12 10.40
N LEU A 61 2.94 -3.43 9.41
CA LEU A 61 3.12 -1.99 9.22
C LEU A 61 2.57 -1.17 10.40
N LYS A 62 1.40 -1.58 10.93
CA LYS A 62 0.77 -0.96 12.09
C LYS A 62 1.57 -1.21 13.38
N GLU A 63 1.95 -2.45 13.63
CA GLU A 63 2.65 -2.85 14.86
C GLU A 63 4.09 -2.34 14.93
N SER A 64 4.73 -2.12 13.78
CA SER A 64 6.06 -1.49 13.69
C SER A 64 6.03 0.03 13.81
N ASP A 65 4.86 0.64 14.04
CA ASP A 65 4.66 2.09 14.09
C ASP A 65 5.20 2.80 12.83
N MET A 66 5.19 2.11 11.68
CA MET A 66 5.58 2.69 10.40
C MET A 66 4.46 3.56 9.83
N LEU A 67 3.21 3.11 9.96
CA LEU A 67 2.02 3.84 9.52
C LEU A 67 0.89 3.70 10.55
N ARG A 68 0.20 4.80 10.85
CA ARG A 68 -0.97 4.81 11.73
C ARG A 68 -2.25 4.46 10.98
N HIS A 69 -2.36 5.00 9.77
CA HIS A 69 -3.48 4.78 8.87
C HIS A 69 -2.94 4.49 7.47
N ALA A 70 -3.65 3.67 6.71
CA ALA A 70 -3.40 3.47 5.29
C ALA A 70 -4.64 2.92 4.60
N GLU A 71 -4.77 3.21 3.32
CA GLU A 71 -5.63 2.47 2.40
C GLU A 71 -4.73 1.67 1.45
N VAL A 72 -4.93 0.36 1.33
CA VAL A 72 -4.12 -0.53 0.50
C VAL A 72 -4.96 -1.03 -0.66
N HIS A 73 -4.46 -0.84 -1.87
CA HIS A 73 -5.03 -1.34 -3.13
C HIS A 73 -4.11 -2.41 -3.69
N VAL A 74 -4.66 -3.56 -4.03
CA VAL A 74 -3.87 -4.66 -4.65
C VAL A 74 -4.35 -4.91 -6.07
N ASP A 75 -3.41 -4.75 -7.00
CA ASP A 75 -3.62 -5.04 -8.41
C ASP A 75 -2.80 -6.26 -8.84
N TYR A 76 -3.44 -7.17 -9.57
CA TYR A 76 -2.77 -8.34 -10.16
C TYR A 76 -2.48 -8.07 -11.63
N VAL A 77 -1.26 -8.38 -12.06
CA VAL A 77 -0.81 -8.17 -13.43
C VAL A 77 -0.31 -9.48 -14.00
N ALA A 78 -0.87 -9.90 -15.12
CA ALA A 78 -0.41 -11.06 -15.87
C ALA A 78 1.00 -10.83 -16.43
N LYS A 79 1.65 -11.93 -16.83
CA LYS A 79 2.99 -11.87 -17.43
C LYS A 79 3.06 -11.04 -18.71
N ASN A 80 1.94 -10.90 -19.42
CA ASN A 80 1.81 -10.07 -20.62
C ASN A 80 1.57 -8.58 -20.31
N GLY A 81 1.48 -8.20 -19.03
CA GLY A 81 1.24 -6.82 -18.60
C GLY A 81 -0.24 -6.44 -18.49
N GLU A 82 -1.17 -7.35 -18.79
CA GLU A 82 -2.59 -7.10 -18.57
C GLU A 82 -2.91 -7.07 -17.08
N ILE A 83 -3.66 -6.06 -16.67
CA ILE A 83 -4.25 -6.01 -15.34
C ILE A 83 -5.35 -7.07 -15.29
N LEU A 84 -5.21 -8.03 -14.37
CA LEU A 84 -6.11 -9.17 -14.19
C LEU A 84 -7.33 -8.86 -13.32
N ASN A 85 -7.48 -7.61 -12.88
CA ASN A 85 -8.63 -7.16 -12.09
C ASN A 85 -9.88 -7.02 -12.97
N ASP A 86 -10.50 -8.14 -13.35
CA ASP A 86 -11.88 -8.18 -13.83
C ASP A 86 -12.91 -8.16 -12.65
N GLY A 87 -12.43 -8.03 -11.41
CA GLY A 87 -13.22 -7.89 -10.18
C GLY A 87 -12.79 -6.68 -9.34
N PRO A 88 -13.49 -6.36 -8.23
CA PRO A 88 -13.13 -5.22 -7.40
C PRO A 88 -11.72 -5.40 -6.83
N SER A 89 -10.86 -4.38 -6.98
CA SER A 89 -9.55 -4.34 -6.33
C SER A 89 -9.70 -4.66 -4.85
N LEU A 90 -8.77 -5.41 -4.28
CA LEU A 90 -8.74 -5.64 -2.84
C LEU A 90 -8.36 -4.31 -2.18
N ILE A 91 -9.35 -3.64 -1.61
CA ILE A 91 -9.19 -2.38 -0.88
C ILE A 91 -9.33 -2.67 0.61
N LEU A 92 -8.27 -2.40 1.37
CA LEU A 92 -8.20 -2.64 2.81
C LEU A 92 -7.71 -1.38 3.54
N SER A 93 -8.17 -1.14 4.77
CA SER A 93 -7.72 -0.02 5.59
C SER A 93 -7.47 -0.42 7.05
N PHE A 94 -6.61 0.30 7.76
CA PHE A 94 -6.33 0.09 9.19
C PHE A 94 -5.96 1.35 9.97
#